data_AF-W9REW4-F1
#
_entry.id   AF-W9REW4-F1
#
_cell.length_a   1.000
_cell.length_b   1.000
_cell.length_c   1.000
_cell.angle_alpha   90.00
_cell.angle_beta   90.00
_cell.angle_gamma   90.00
#
_symmetry.space_group_name_H-M   'P 1'
#
loop_
_entity.id
_entity.type
_entity.pdbx_description
1 polymer ?
#
loop_
_entity_poly.entity_id
_entity_poly.type
_entity_poly.pdbx_seq_one_letter_code
_entity_poly.pdbx_strand_id
1 'polypeptide(L)'
;MKGSLLNWPCFGNNRSSDDADVDLDPVLLVTGMGGSIINSKCKALGISFETRVWVRIFLADLEFRKKALSVYNPKTGYTEAIEKDTEVVVPDDDYGLYAIDILDPSSVVKCLHVTEIYHFHDMIDMLVKCGYKKGATLFGYGYDFRQSIRIDKLMDGLKTKLESAYKASGGRQVSIITHSMGGAPGSINDSLLTGLQFVEGFESFFFVSRWSMHQLLIECPSIYEMLANPEFNWKKQPQIHVWRKKSKGGETSVELENYDSTECITLFEEALRNNELEYDGNKIALPFNFAILKWAAGTRQVLNKAKLPDGVSFYNIYGTSFDTPYDVCYGSEKSPIEDLSEICHSTPQYSNVDGDGTVPTESAMADGFEAAERVAIAAAHRQLLKDNSVFKYIQKWLGVEQKVSKHSKTSRVADIPSSSMHVNV
;
A
#
# COMPACT_ATOMS: atom_id res chain seq x y z
N MET A 1 -65.78 -21.43 41.39
CA MET A 1 -64.72 -22.37 41.80
C MET A 1 -63.99 -22.78 40.53
N LYS A 2 -62.77 -22.24 40.29
CA LYS A 2 -61.47 -22.95 40.31
C LYS A 2 -61.47 -24.20 39.42
N GLY A 3 -60.58 -24.41 38.44
CA GLY A 3 -59.35 -23.76 37.92
C GLY A 3 -59.03 -24.48 36.59
N SER A 4 -57.89 -24.40 35.92
CA SER A 4 -56.72 -23.54 35.89
C SER A 4 -56.09 -23.83 34.52
N LEU A 5 -56.00 -22.84 33.64
CA LEU A 5 -55.20 -22.91 32.42
C LEU A 5 -53.74 -22.61 32.81
N LEU A 6 -52.85 -23.56 32.52
CA LEU A 6 -51.40 -23.36 32.68
C LEU A 6 -50.93 -22.27 31.72
N ASN A 7 -50.50 -21.15 32.29
CA ASN A 7 -49.72 -20.11 31.63
C ASN A 7 -48.29 -20.64 31.42
N TRP A 8 -47.87 -20.80 30.16
CA TRP A 8 -46.46 -20.99 29.81
C TRP A 8 -45.79 -19.61 29.76
N PRO A 9 -44.64 -19.38 30.42
CA PRO A 9 -44.04 -18.06 30.50
C PRO A 9 -43.57 -17.57 29.13
N CYS A 10 -43.88 -16.31 28.85
CA CYS A 10 -43.37 -15.51 27.76
C CYS A 10 -41.85 -15.70 27.62
N PHE A 11 -41.41 -16.15 26.43
CA PHE A 11 -40.03 -15.94 26.00
C PHE A 11 -39.84 -14.43 25.80
N GLY A 12 -39.40 -13.76 26.86
CA GLY A 12 -38.85 -12.43 26.77
C GLY A 12 -37.64 -12.49 25.85
N ASN A 13 -37.67 -11.65 24.80
CA ASN A 13 -36.50 -11.30 24.03
C ASN A 13 -35.45 -10.72 24.98
N ASN A 14 -34.55 -11.56 25.48
CA ASN A 14 -33.24 -11.11 25.95
C ASN A 14 -32.46 -10.72 24.70
N ARG A 15 -32.73 -9.50 24.18
CA ARG A 15 -31.72 -8.76 23.45
C ARG A 15 -30.55 -8.62 24.41
N SER A 16 -29.45 -9.32 24.13
CA SER A 16 -28.18 -9.03 24.77
C SER A 16 -27.95 -7.53 24.69
N SER A 17 -27.61 -6.92 25.82
CA SER A 17 -27.25 -5.51 25.96
C SER A 17 -25.96 -5.11 25.21
N ASP A 18 -25.50 -5.93 24.27
CA ASP A 18 -24.35 -5.69 23.39
C ASP A 18 -24.76 -5.10 22.03
N ASP A 19 -26.07 -5.07 21.74
CA ASP A 19 -26.69 -4.33 20.63
C ASP A 19 -26.98 -2.87 21.03
N ALA A 20 -26.05 -2.24 21.73
CA ALA A 20 -26.00 -0.79 21.73
C ALA A 20 -25.63 -0.37 20.30
N ASP A 21 -26.59 0.25 19.63
CA ASP A 21 -26.45 0.93 18.35
C ASP A 21 -25.13 1.72 18.35
N VAL A 22 -24.18 1.32 17.51
CA VAL A 22 -22.86 1.95 17.50
C VAL A 22 -23.03 3.27 16.76
N ASP A 23 -23.23 4.34 17.52
CA ASP A 23 -23.34 5.73 17.07
C ASP A 23 -21.99 6.29 16.57
N LEU A 24 -21.25 5.50 15.76
CA LEU A 24 -19.99 5.89 15.13
C LEU A 24 -20.17 5.95 13.63
N ASP A 25 -19.69 7.03 13.03
CA ASP A 25 -19.60 7.15 11.58
C ASP A 25 -18.63 6.08 11.05
N PRO A 26 -19.02 5.28 10.03
CA PRO A 26 -18.19 4.18 9.56
C PRO A 26 -16.88 4.67 8.93
N VAL A 27 -15.83 3.88 9.10
CA VAL A 27 -14.51 4.08 8.51
C VAL A 27 -14.24 3.02 7.44
N LEU A 28 -13.82 3.48 6.26
CA LEU A 28 -13.27 2.65 5.20
C LEU A 28 -11.76 2.92 5.08
N LEU A 29 -10.96 1.89 5.33
CA LEU A 29 -9.52 1.92 5.13
C LEU A 29 -9.19 1.52 3.68
N VAL A 30 -8.40 2.33 2.97
CA VAL A 30 -7.98 2.05 1.60
C VAL A 30 -6.46 2.10 1.52
N THR A 31 -5.86 1.05 0.99
CA THR A 31 -4.39 0.96 0.88
C THR A 31 -3.85 1.67 -0.37
N GLY A 32 -2.54 1.73 -0.50
CA GLY A 32 -1.82 2.22 -1.67
C GLY A 32 -1.12 1.11 -2.44
N MET A 33 -0.18 1.51 -3.29
CA MET A 33 0.61 0.57 -4.09
C MET A 33 1.33 -0.46 -3.22
N GLY A 34 1.19 -1.75 -3.55
CA GLY A 34 1.85 -2.85 -2.87
C GLY A 34 1.29 -3.18 -1.47
N GLY A 35 0.30 -2.46 -0.96
CA GLY A 35 -0.27 -2.67 0.38
C GLY A 35 -1.51 -3.58 0.44
N SER A 36 -1.80 -4.32 -0.63
CA SER A 36 -2.85 -5.35 -0.66
C SER A 36 -2.25 -6.74 -0.78
N ILE A 37 -2.86 -7.73 -0.13
CA ILE A 37 -2.66 -9.14 -0.48
C ILE A 37 -3.22 -9.39 -1.89
N ILE A 38 -2.47 -10.07 -2.72
CA ILE A 38 -2.86 -10.55 -4.03
C ILE A 38 -2.68 -12.07 -4.10
N ASN A 39 -3.73 -12.73 -4.57
CA ASN A 39 -3.74 -14.15 -4.89
C ASN A 39 -3.81 -14.36 -6.40
N SER A 40 -3.19 -15.43 -6.88
CA SER A 40 -3.50 -16.02 -8.18
C SER A 40 -4.54 -17.12 -7.98
N LYS A 41 -5.63 -17.04 -8.73
CA LYS A 41 -6.75 -17.97 -8.71
C LYS A 41 -6.76 -18.75 -10.02
N CYS A 42 -6.48 -20.04 -9.95
CA CYS A 42 -6.57 -20.95 -11.08
C CYS A 42 -7.86 -21.77 -10.98
N LYS A 43 -8.54 -22.00 -12.11
CA LYS A 43 -9.67 -22.93 -12.18
C LYS A 43 -9.23 -24.21 -12.89
N ALA A 44 -9.13 -25.30 -12.13
CA ALA A 44 -8.81 -26.62 -12.68
C ALA A 44 -9.93 -27.61 -12.33
N LEU A 45 -10.49 -28.29 -13.35
CA LEU A 45 -11.53 -29.32 -13.18
C LEU A 45 -12.76 -28.85 -12.35
N GLY A 46 -13.14 -27.57 -12.48
CA GLY A 46 -14.27 -26.98 -11.74
C GLY A 46 -13.96 -26.60 -10.28
N ILE A 47 -12.74 -26.81 -9.81
CA ILE A 47 -12.28 -26.41 -8.47
C ILE A 47 -11.36 -25.19 -8.63
N SER A 48 -11.64 -24.14 -7.85
CA SER A 48 -10.77 -22.97 -7.79
C SER A 48 -9.71 -23.14 -6.72
N PHE A 49 -8.45 -22.97 -7.11
CA PHE A 49 -7.31 -22.94 -6.20
C PHE A 49 -6.75 -21.53 -6.14
N GLU A 50 -6.62 -20.98 -4.94
CA GLU A 50 -6.00 -19.67 -4.73
C GLU A 50 -4.63 -19.84 -4.07
N THR A 51 -3.63 -19.19 -4.65
CA THR A 51 -2.28 -19.13 -4.09
C THR A 51 -1.91 -17.68 -3.86
N ARG A 52 -1.46 -17.33 -2.65
CA ARG A 52 -0.90 -15.99 -2.41
C ARG A 52 0.38 -15.80 -3.20
N VAL A 53 0.41 -14.72 -3.98
CA VAL A 53 1.57 -14.32 -4.78
C VAL A 53 2.19 -13.03 -4.29
N TRP A 54 1.46 -12.23 -3.51
CA TRP A 54 1.96 -11.01 -2.87
C TRP A 54 1.13 -10.67 -1.62
N VAL A 55 1.68 -10.20 -0.51
CA VAL A 55 3.09 -10.34 -0.12
C VAL A 55 3.30 -11.77 0.37
N ARG A 56 4.46 -12.35 0.06
CA ARG A 56 4.83 -13.71 0.46
C ARG A 56 6.30 -13.73 0.83
N ILE A 57 6.65 -14.49 1.86
CA ILE A 57 8.03 -14.74 2.27
C ILE A 57 8.54 -16.09 1.73
N PHE A 58 7.80 -17.17 1.96
CA PHE A 58 8.28 -18.50 1.54
C PHE A 58 8.10 -18.72 0.04
N LEU A 59 9.18 -19.03 -0.69
CA LEU A 59 9.16 -19.22 -2.15
C LEU A 59 8.59 -17.99 -2.90
N ALA A 60 8.80 -16.80 -2.34
CA ALA A 60 8.24 -15.55 -2.85
C ALA A 60 8.52 -15.35 -4.35
N ASP A 61 9.79 -15.36 -4.74
CA ASP A 61 10.22 -15.13 -6.13
C ASP A 61 9.69 -16.21 -7.09
N LEU A 62 9.75 -17.48 -6.70
CA LEU A 62 9.29 -18.60 -7.53
C LEU A 62 7.79 -18.49 -7.86
N GLU A 63 6.95 -18.25 -6.86
CA GLU A 63 5.50 -18.20 -7.02
C GLU A 63 5.06 -16.90 -7.68
N PHE A 64 5.74 -15.80 -7.38
CA PHE A 64 5.53 -14.53 -8.05
C PHE A 64 5.84 -14.63 -9.55
N ARG A 65 7.02 -15.15 -9.92
CA ARG A 65 7.41 -15.32 -11.32
C ARG A 65 6.44 -16.23 -12.08
N LYS A 66 5.98 -17.30 -11.44
CA LYS A 66 5.06 -18.24 -12.09
C LYS A 66 3.65 -17.67 -12.28
N LYS A 67 3.14 -16.91 -11.30
CA LYS A 67 1.69 -16.64 -11.18
C LYS A 67 1.29 -15.16 -11.10
N ALA A 68 2.23 -14.24 -10.90
CA ALA A 68 1.95 -12.80 -10.77
C ALA A 68 2.35 -11.98 -12.00
N LEU A 69 3.33 -12.46 -12.79
CA LEU A 69 3.79 -11.76 -13.98
C LEU A 69 2.65 -11.56 -14.98
N SER A 70 2.61 -10.37 -15.56
CA SER A 70 1.48 -9.88 -16.34
C SER A 70 1.93 -8.90 -17.40
N VAL A 71 1.12 -8.75 -18.43
CA VAL A 71 1.36 -7.84 -19.56
C VAL A 71 0.16 -6.93 -19.73
N TYR A 72 0.41 -5.65 -20.01
CA TYR A 72 -0.66 -4.70 -20.29
C TYR A 72 -1.27 -4.94 -21.66
N ASN A 73 -2.60 -5.01 -21.70
CA ASN A 73 -3.37 -5.14 -22.92
C ASN A 73 -3.98 -3.78 -23.27
N PRO A 74 -3.45 -3.06 -24.29
CA PRO A 74 -3.94 -1.72 -24.64
C PRO A 74 -5.35 -1.69 -25.22
N LYS A 75 -5.92 -2.85 -25.59
CA LYS A 75 -7.31 -2.94 -26.07
C LYS A 75 -8.30 -2.94 -24.91
N THR A 76 -7.96 -3.60 -23.82
CA THR A 76 -8.82 -3.72 -22.63
C THR A 76 -8.49 -2.65 -21.59
N GLY A 77 -7.24 -2.16 -21.57
CA GLY A 77 -6.72 -1.26 -20.56
C GLY A 77 -6.28 -1.96 -19.28
N TYR A 78 -6.22 -3.30 -19.27
CA TYR A 78 -5.89 -4.12 -18.11
C TYR A 78 -4.49 -4.72 -18.20
N THR A 79 -3.85 -4.89 -17.05
CA THR A 79 -2.66 -5.72 -16.88
C THR A 79 -3.10 -7.16 -16.60
N GLU A 80 -2.89 -8.04 -17.58
CA GLU A 80 -3.44 -9.40 -17.62
C GLU A 80 -2.34 -10.43 -17.32
N ALA A 81 -2.65 -11.46 -16.53
CA ALA A 81 -1.69 -12.50 -16.18
C ALA A 81 -1.19 -13.25 -17.42
N ILE A 82 0.13 -13.54 -17.47
CA ILE A 82 0.71 -14.33 -18.57
C ILE A 82 0.22 -15.78 -18.51
N GLU A 83 0.14 -16.34 -17.30
CA GLU A 83 -0.35 -17.70 -17.08
C GLU A 83 -1.83 -17.81 -17.47
N LYS A 84 -2.13 -18.74 -18.37
CA LYS A 84 -3.49 -18.94 -18.88
C LYS A 84 -4.38 -19.51 -17.78
N ASP A 85 -5.67 -19.20 -17.86
CA ASP A 85 -6.69 -19.69 -16.92
C ASP A 85 -6.43 -19.32 -15.44
N THR A 86 -5.58 -18.31 -15.21
CA THR A 86 -5.39 -17.70 -13.90
C THR A 86 -5.95 -16.29 -13.87
N GLU A 87 -6.64 -15.97 -12.79
CA GLU A 87 -7.09 -14.61 -12.50
C GLU A 87 -6.33 -14.13 -11.27
N VAL A 88 -5.89 -12.88 -11.32
CA VAL A 88 -5.33 -12.24 -10.14
C VAL A 88 -6.45 -11.56 -9.37
N VAL A 89 -6.56 -11.92 -8.09
CA VAL A 89 -7.67 -11.51 -7.21
C VAL A 89 -7.14 -10.96 -5.90
N VAL A 90 -7.89 -10.01 -5.34
CA VAL A 90 -7.66 -9.50 -3.98
C VAL A 90 -8.72 -10.10 -3.06
N PRO A 91 -8.32 -10.69 -1.92
CA PRO A 91 -9.27 -11.19 -0.93
C PRO A 91 -10.22 -10.10 -0.42
N ASP A 92 -11.51 -10.43 -0.28
CA ASP A 92 -12.51 -9.54 0.37
C ASP A 92 -12.90 -10.05 1.78
N ASP A 93 -12.19 -11.06 2.28
CA ASP A 93 -12.37 -11.61 3.62
C ASP A 93 -12.28 -10.54 4.71
N ASP A 94 -12.97 -10.79 5.83
CA ASP A 94 -13.06 -9.86 6.96
C ASP A 94 -13.47 -8.45 6.51
N TYR A 95 -14.46 -8.38 5.59
CA TYR A 95 -14.96 -7.14 5.02
C TYR A 95 -13.87 -6.33 4.33
N GLY A 96 -12.94 -7.00 3.66
CA GLY A 96 -11.80 -6.43 2.95
C GLY A 96 -10.65 -5.97 3.85
N LEU A 97 -10.78 -6.12 5.19
CA LEU A 97 -9.70 -5.81 6.12
C LEU A 97 -8.55 -6.83 6.01
N TYR A 98 -8.87 -8.11 5.75
CA TYR A 98 -7.86 -9.16 5.65
C TYR A 98 -6.76 -8.83 4.62
N ALA A 99 -7.14 -8.26 3.47
CA ALA A 99 -6.21 -7.94 2.41
C ALA A 99 -5.21 -6.82 2.78
N ILE A 100 -5.50 -6.00 3.78
CA ILE A 100 -4.70 -4.81 4.14
C ILE A 100 -4.17 -4.86 5.58
N ASP A 101 -4.51 -5.89 6.36
CA ASP A 101 -4.14 -6.04 7.76
C ASP A 101 -2.66 -6.42 7.94
N ILE A 102 -2.33 -7.71 7.71
CA ILE A 102 -0.96 -8.24 7.71
C ILE A 102 -0.73 -8.84 6.32
N LEU A 103 0.25 -8.33 5.56
CA LEU A 103 0.41 -8.67 4.13
C LEU A 103 0.92 -10.10 3.88
N ASP A 104 1.65 -10.70 4.83
CA ASP A 104 1.88 -12.14 4.88
C ASP A 104 1.44 -12.71 6.24
N PRO A 105 0.19 -13.17 6.38
CA PRO A 105 -0.34 -13.68 7.64
C PRO A 105 0.09 -15.12 7.98
N SER A 106 1.20 -15.63 7.43
CA SER A 106 1.71 -16.96 7.74
C SER A 106 2.07 -17.12 9.23
N SER A 107 1.91 -18.33 9.77
CA SER A 107 2.17 -18.59 11.19
C SER A 107 3.61 -18.29 11.60
N VAL A 108 4.57 -18.48 10.70
CA VAL A 108 5.98 -18.16 10.94
C VAL A 108 6.16 -16.65 11.09
N VAL A 109 5.59 -15.85 10.21
CA VAL A 109 5.62 -14.38 10.32
C VAL A 109 5.05 -13.93 11.66
N LYS A 110 3.86 -14.44 12.01
CA LYS A 110 3.18 -14.05 13.25
C LYS A 110 3.99 -14.46 14.47
N CYS A 111 4.65 -15.62 14.42
CA CYS A 111 5.52 -16.09 15.49
C CYS A 111 6.81 -15.28 15.62
N LEU A 112 7.43 -14.87 14.50
CA LEU A 112 8.64 -14.06 14.47
C LEU A 112 8.36 -12.56 14.66
N HIS A 113 7.09 -12.16 14.63
CA HIS A 113 6.62 -10.79 14.74
C HIS A 113 7.35 -9.83 13.77
N VAL A 114 7.38 -10.20 12.49
CA VAL A 114 7.99 -9.39 11.43
C VAL A 114 7.11 -8.16 11.17
N THR A 115 7.31 -7.10 11.95
CA THR A 115 6.42 -5.91 11.93
C THR A 115 6.47 -5.11 10.62
N GLU A 116 7.42 -5.40 9.74
CA GLU A 116 7.56 -4.72 8.44
C GLU A 116 6.45 -5.08 7.43
N ILE A 117 5.72 -6.16 7.68
CA ILE A 117 4.59 -6.62 6.85
C ILE A 117 3.24 -6.48 7.56
N TYR A 118 3.23 -5.90 8.75
CA TYR A 118 2.02 -5.46 9.43
C TYR A 118 1.68 -4.09 8.83
N HIS A 119 0.60 -4.03 8.04
CA HIS A 119 0.27 -2.86 7.25
C HIS A 119 -0.73 -1.97 7.97
N PHE A 120 -2.04 -2.23 7.89
CA PHE A 120 -3.04 -1.52 8.69
C PHE A 120 -3.30 -2.14 10.06
N HIS A 121 -2.61 -3.23 10.43
CA HIS A 121 -2.87 -3.99 11.66
C HIS A 121 -3.05 -3.13 12.91
N ASP A 122 -2.07 -2.28 13.23
CA ASP A 122 -2.09 -1.46 14.44
C ASP A 122 -3.21 -0.40 14.40
N MET A 123 -3.52 0.12 13.21
CA MET A 123 -4.62 1.07 13.01
C MET A 123 -5.99 0.39 13.16
N ILE A 124 -6.16 -0.82 12.61
CA ILE A 124 -7.36 -1.64 12.78
C ILE A 124 -7.58 -1.92 14.26
N ASP A 125 -6.54 -2.37 14.96
CA ASP A 125 -6.56 -2.63 16.40
C ASP A 125 -6.91 -1.38 17.21
N MET A 126 -6.34 -0.22 16.84
CA MET A 126 -6.63 1.06 17.47
C MET A 126 -8.10 1.45 17.29
N LEU A 127 -8.66 1.34 16.08
CA LEU A 127 -10.06 1.66 15.79
C LEU A 127 -11.01 0.71 16.53
N VAL A 128 -10.71 -0.61 16.56
CA VAL A 128 -11.47 -1.58 17.34
C VAL A 128 -11.48 -1.22 18.84
N LYS A 129 -10.34 -0.78 19.41
CA LYS A 129 -10.25 -0.29 20.80
C LYS A 129 -11.04 1.00 21.03
N CYS A 130 -11.30 1.79 20.00
CA CYS A 130 -12.21 2.94 20.05
C CYS A 130 -13.70 2.55 19.95
N GLY A 131 -14.01 1.27 19.71
CA GLY A 131 -15.37 0.74 19.65
C GLY A 131 -15.91 0.51 18.25
N TYR A 132 -15.08 0.67 17.21
CA TYR A 132 -15.45 0.28 15.86
C TYR A 132 -15.64 -1.24 15.75
N LYS A 133 -16.62 -1.67 14.96
CA LYS A 133 -16.96 -3.08 14.73
C LYS A 133 -16.74 -3.43 13.26
N LYS A 134 -15.88 -4.43 13.00
CA LYS A 134 -15.62 -4.93 11.65
C LYS A 134 -16.93 -5.37 10.98
N GLY A 135 -17.18 -4.90 9.76
CA GLY A 135 -18.39 -5.21 9.00
C GLY A 135 -19.64 -4.41 9.35
N ALA A 136 -19.59 -3.56 10.38
CA ALA A 136 -20.67 -2.65 10.74
C ALA A 136 -20.23 -1.18 10.64
N THR A 137 -19.11 -0.84 11.27
CA THR A 137 -18.53 0.51 11.25
C THR A 137 -17.08 0.55 10.80
N LEU A 138 -16.42 -0.59 10.58
CA LEU A 138 -15.05 -0.65 10.08
C LEU A 138 -14.93 -1.62 8.89
N PHE A 139 -14.36 -1.12 7.80
CA PHE A 139 -14.23 -1.83 6.53
C PHE A 139 -12.85 -1.59 5.94
N GLY A 140 -12.36 -2.54 5.13
CA GLY A 140 -11.11 -2.40 4.39
C GLY A 140 -11.33 -2.53 2.89
N TYR A 141 -10.48 -1.90 2.10
CA TYR A 141 -10.48 -2.04 0.65
C TYR A 141 -9.05 -2.18 0.14
N GLY A 142 -8.66 -3.43 -0.12
CA GLY A 142 -7.52 -3.76 -0.96
C GLY A 142 -7.92 -3.77 -2.44
N TYR A 143 -6.97 -3.49 -3.32
CA TYR A 143 -7.17 -3.56 -4.77
C TYR A 143 -5.92 -4.09 -5.47
N ASP A 144 -6.10 -4.54 -6.71
CA ASP A 144 -4.98 -4.98 -7.54
C ASP A 144 -4.13 -3.77 -7.92
N PHE A 145 -3.08 -3.52 -7.15
CA PHE A 145 -2.19 -2.37 -7.32
C PHE A 145 -1.45 -2.36 -8.65
N ARG A 146 -1.52 -3.44 -9.45
CA ARG A 146 -0.92 -3.49 -10.78
C ARG A 146 -1.73 -2.68 -11.78
N GLN A 147 -3.03 -2.54 -11.56
CA GLN A 147 -3.94 -1.83 -12.45
C GLN A 147 -3.90 -0.31 -12.22
N SER A 148 -4.46 0.44 -13.16
CA SER A 148 -4.71 1.87 -13.00
C SER A 148 -5.72 2.14 -11.88
N ILE A 149 -5.54 3.21 -11.10
CA ILE A 149 -6.57 3.64 -10.12
C ILE A 149 -7.89 4.06 -10.76
N ARG A 150 -7.90 4.32 -12.07
CA ARG A 150 -9.09 4.72 -12.82
C ARG A 150 -9.73 3.54 -13.58
N ILE A 151 -9.22 2.32 -13.41
CA ILE A 151 -9.83 1.15 -14.03
C ILE A 151 -11.23 0.91 -13.45
N ASP A 152 -12.17 0.54 -14.31
CA ASP A 152 -13.59 0.36 -13.97
C ASP A 152 -13.78 -0.67 -12.85
N LYS A 153 -13.11 -1.83 -12.90
CA LYS A 153 -13.20 -2.85 -11.83
C LYS A 153 -12.86 -2.27 -10.44
N LEU A 154 -11.85 -1.40 -10.35
CA LEU A 154 -11.44 -0.78 -9.08
C LEU A 154 -12.45 0.28 -8.65
N MET A 155 -12.86 1.16 -9.55
CA MET A 155 -13.79 2.26 -9.23
C MET A 155 -15.19 1.74 -8.85
N ASP A 156 -15.70 0.76 -9.58
CA ASP A 156 -16.98 0.11 -9.29
C ASP A 156 -16.91 -0.70 -7.99
N GLY A 157 -15.78 -1.38 -7.74
CA GLY A 157 -15.52 -2.07 -6.48
C GLY A 157 -15.51 -1.13 -5.28
N LEU A 158 -14.80 0.01 -5.39
CA LEU A 158 -14.72 1.02 -4.34
C LEU A 158 -16.10 1.63 -4.06
N LYS A 159 -16.86 1.96 -5.10
CA LYS A 159 -18.23 2.45 -4.99
C LYS A 159 -19.12 1.43 -4.28
N THR A 160 -19.06 0.16 -4.69
CA THR A 160 -19.83 -0.93 -4.06
C THR A 160 -19.47 -1.07 -2.58
N LYS A 161 -18.19 -0.93 -2.24
CA LYS A 161 -17.71 -0.99 -0.85
C LYS A 161 -18.24 0.17 -0.01
N LEU A 162 -18.19 1.39 -0.53
CA LEU A 162 -18.74 2.58 0.11
C LEU A 162 -20.26 2.46 0.33
N GLU A 163 -21.00 2.00 -0.68
CA GLU A 163 -22.44 1.75 -0.55
C GLU A 163 -22.76 0.69 0.50
N SER A 164 -21.94 -0.36 0.58
CA SER A 164 -22.10 -1.42 1.58
C SER A 164 -21.82 -0.90 2.98
N ALA A 165 -20.75 -0.13 3.18
CA ALA A 165 -20.42 0.50 4.46
C ALA A 165 -21.52 1.49 4.91
N TYR A 166 -22.02 2.32 3.98
CA TYR A 166 -23.11 3.25 4.23
C TYR A 166 -24.41 2.54 4.66
N LYS A 167 -24.78 1.44 4.00
CA LYS A 167 -25.97 0.65 4.34
C LYS A 167 -25.81 -0.06 5.67
N ALA A 168 -24.65 -0.69 5.90
CA ALA A 168 -24.36 -1.43 7.14
C ALA A 168 -24.32 -0.53 8.38
N SER A 169 -24.00 0.75 8.22
CA SER A 169 -23.95 1.74 9.29
C SER A 169 -25.27 2.48 9.54
N GLY A 170 -26.38 2.08 8.89
CA GLY A 170 -27.67 2.74 9.05
C GLY A 170 -27.79 4.07 8.29
N GLY A 171 -27.00 4.27 7.24
CA GLY A 171 -27.04 5.45 6.38
C GLY A 171 -26.20 6.63 6.88
N ARG A 172 -25.15 6.35 7.65
CA ARG A 172 -24.23 7.37 8.17
C ARG A 172 -23.12 7.71 7.19
N GLN A 173 -22.58 8.92 7.30
CA GLN A 173 -21.46 9.38 6.46
C GLN A 173 -20.23 8.49 6.66
N VAL A 174 -19.59 8.06 5.56
CA VAL A 174 -18.39 7.22 5.61
C VAL A 174 -17.15 8.08 5.59
N SER A 175 -16.29 7.92 6.59
CA SER A 175 -14.94 8.47 6.62
C SER A 175 -13.99 7.54 5.89
N ILE A 176 -13.16 8.09 4.99
CA ILE A 176 -12.19 7.31 4.21
C ILE A 176 -10.79 7.65 4.72
N ILE A 177 -10.03 6.63 5.11
CA ILE A 177 -8.62 6.77 5.48
C ILE A 177 -7.80 6.04 4.43
N THR A 178 -6.95 6.78 3.72
CA THR A 178 -6.10 6.25 2.65
C THR A 178 -4.64 6.30 3.06
N HIS A 179 -3.82 5.37 2.57
CA HIS A 179 -2.36 5.43 2.75
C HIS A 179 -1.64 5.27 1.41
N SER A 180 -0.61 6.09 1.20
CA SER A 180 0.30 6.03 0.05
C SER A 180 -0.35 6.35 -1.32
N MET A 181 0.33 5.98 -2.41
CA MET A 181 0.07 6.37 -3.81
C MET A 181 0.36 7.83 -4.17
N GLY A 182 1.19 8.51 -3.37
CA GLY A 182 1.78 9.82 -3.71
C GLY A 182 2.94 9.71 -4.71
N GLY A 183 3.35 10.82 -5.31
CA GLY A 183 4.49 10.84 -6.24
C GLY A 183 5.82 10.55 -5.52
N ALA A 184 6.55 9.54 -5.97
CA ALA A 184 7.85 9.14 -5.40
C ALA A 184 8.92 9.12 -6.52
N PRO A 185 9.35 10.28 -7.02
CA PRO A 185 10.04 10.39 -8.32
C PRO A 185 11.30 9.51 -8.42
N GLY A 186 12.19 9.54 -7.42
CA GLY A 186 13.41 8.73 -7.43
C GLY A 186 13.10 7.23 -7.46
N SER A 187 12.23 6.79 -6.55
CA SER A 187 11.81 5.38 -6.44
C SER A 187 11.06 4.89 -7.69
N ILE A 188 10.22 5.72 -8.31
CA ILE A 188 9.41 5.33 -9.47
C ILE A 188 10.25 5.28 -10.75
N ASN A 189 11.11 6.26 -10.97
CA ASN A 189 12.05 6.24 -12.10
C ASN A 189 12.92 4.98 -12.04
N ASP A 190 13.40 4.64 -10.85
CA ASP A 190 14.20 3.46 -10.64
C ASP A 190 13.42 2.14 -10.75
N SER A 191 12.17 2.13 -10.27
CA SER A 191 11.27 0.98 -10.41
C SER A 191 11.05 0.58 -11.87
N LEU A 192 10.96 1.57 -12.77
CA LEU A 192 10.82 1.34 -14.22
C LEU A 192 12.11 0.88 -14.90
N LEU A 193 13.28 1.27 -14.38
CA LEU A 193 14.56 0.98 -15.01
C LEU A 193 15.18 -0.30 -14.49
N THR A 194 15.22 -0.49 -13.17
CA THR A 194 15.96 -1.59 -12.54
C THR A 194 15.13 -2.38 -11.52
N GLY A 195 13.92 -1.91 -11.21
CA GLY A 195 12.97 -2.55 -10.31
C GLY A 195 12.92 -1.94 -8.92
N LEU A 196 12.02 -2.44 -8.08
CA LEU A 196 11.87 -2.01 -6.70
C LEU A 196 12.25 -3.13 -5.74
N GLN A 197 12.95 -2.79 -4.67
CA GLN A 197 13.23 -3.72 -3.59
C GLN A 197 12.57 -3.19 -2.31
N PHE A 198 11.59 -3.92 -1.80
CA PHE A 198 10.77 -3.49 -0.67
C PHE A 198 11.43 -3.72 0.70
N VAL A 199 12.51 -4.50 0.74
CA VAL A 199 13.28 -4.84 1.95
C VAL A 199 14.75 -4.93 1.55
N GLU A 200 15.64 -4.26 2.28
CA GLU A 200 17.09 -4.27 2.03
C GLU A 200 17.82 -5.30 2.90
N GLY A 201 19.08 -5.61 2.55
CA GLY A 201 19.93 -6.50 3.34
C GLY A 201 19.60 -8.00 3.18
N PHE A 202 19.98 -8.82 4.17
CA PHE A 202 19.81 -10.29 4.12
C PHE A 202 18.33 -10.71 4.06
N GLU A 203 17.41 -9.89 4.58
CA GLU A 203 15.99 -10.18 4.55
C GLU A 203 15.42 -10.15 3.12
N SER A 204 16.06 -9.40 2.22
CA SER A 204 15.66 -9.29 0.81
C SER A 204 15.65 -10.65 0.07
N PHE A 205 16.46 -11.63 0.50
CA PHE A 205 16.49 -12.98 -0.08
C PHE A 205 15.17 -13.75 0.09
N PHE A 206 14.36 -13.35 1.07
CA PHE A 206 13.06 -13.97 1.32
C PHE A 206 11.92 -13.26 0.59
N PHE A 207 12.18 -12.14 -0.09
CA PHE A 207 11.18 -11.41 -0.86
C PHE A 207 11.35 -11.65 -2.36
N VAL A 208 10.41 -11.13 -3.13
CA VAL A 208 10.50 -11.12 -4.59
C VAL A 208 11.76 -10.36 -5.00
N SER A 209 12.56 -10.94 -5.89
CA SER A 209 13.79 -10.29 -6.34
C SER A 209 13.48 -8.98 -7.06
N ARG A 210 14.40 -8.03 -6.97
CA ARG A 210 14.29 -6.72 -7.62
C ARG A 210 14.00 -6.85 -9.12
N TRP A 211 14.68 -7.78 -9.80
CA TRP A 211 14.48 -8.01 -11.23
C TRP A 211 13.11 -8.64 -11.53
N SER A 212 12.66 -9.64 -10.76
CA SER A 212 11.29 -10.16 -10.91
C SER A 212 10.25 -9.06 -10.72
N MET A 213 10.46 -8.17 -9.74
CA MET A 213 9.58 -7.03 -9.51
C MET A 213 9.60 -6.06 -10.69
N HIS A 214 10.78 -5.71 -11.23
CA HIS A 214 10.91 -4.91 -12.45
C HIS A 214 10.04 -5.46 -13.59
N GLN A 215 10.16 -6.77 -13.87
CA GLN A 215 9.42 -7.44 -14.94
C GLN A 215 7.89 -7.38 -14.76
N LEU A 216 7.38 -7.23 -13.53
CA LEU A 216 5.98 -6.94 -13.29
C LEU A 216 5.65 -5.45 -13.46
N LEU A 217 6.43 -4.58 -12.80
CA LEU A 217 6.12 -3.16 -12.63
C LEU A 217 6.14 -2.38 -13.96
N ILE A 218 6.99 -2.78 -14.92
CA ILE A 218 7.06 -2.16 -16.25
C ILE A 218 5.74 -2.27 -17.04
N GLU A 219 4.89 -3.24 -16.70
CA GLU A 219 3.57 -3.48 -17.29
C GLU A 219 2.41 -3.05 -16.37
N CYS A 220 2.69 -2.34 -15.27
CA CYS A 220 1.69 -1.88 -14.30
C CYS A 220 1.34 -0.39 -14.49
N PRO A 221 0.11 -0.05 -14.91
CA PRO A 221 -0.32 1.35 -15.03
C PRO A 221 -0.13 2.21 -13.80
N SER A 222 -0.26 1.66 -12.60
CA SER A 222 -0.07 2.39 -11.34
C SER A 222 1.34 3.00 -11.21
N ILE A 223 2.38 2.35 -11.73
CA ILE A 223 3.76 2.87 -11.70
C ILE A 223 3.90 4.11 -12.58
N TYR A 224 3.32 4.06 -13.78
CA TYR A 224 3.33 5.20 -14.70
C TYR A 224 2.49 6.36 -14.14
N GLU A 225 1.40 6.07 -13.42
CA GLU A 225 0.57 7.08 -12.75
C GLU A 225 1.32 7.81 -11.63
N MET A 226 2.33 7.18 -11.03
CA MET A 226 3.17 7.75 -9.97
C MET A 226 4.46 8.44 -10.47
N LEU A 227 4.73 8.45 -11.78
CA LEU A 227 5.85 9.20 -12.37
C LEU A 227 5.81 10.67 -11.94
N ALA A 228 6.95 11.36 -11.91
CA ALA A 228 6.98 12.79 -11.60
C ALA A 228 5.98 13.56 -12.48
N ASN A 229 5.16 14.42 -11.87
CA ASN A 229 4.19 15.24 -12.60
C ASN A 229 4.90 16.42 -13.26
N PRO A 230 4.99 16.49 -14.61
CA PRO A 230 5.65 17.61 -15.28
C PRO A 230 4.86 18.92 -15.15
N GLU A 231 3.55 18.85 -14.89
CA GLU A 231 2.70 20.03 -14.64
C GLU A 231 2.78 20.52 -13.18
N PHE A 232 3.40 19.74 -12.28
CA PHE A 232 3.59 20.16 -10.91
C PHE A 232 4.79 21.10 -10.79
N ASN A 233 4.62 22.17 -10.01
CA ASN A 233 5.65 23.16 -9.79
C ASN A 233 6.63 22.70 -8.70
N TRP A 234 7.48 21.74 -9.04
CA TRP A 234 8.53 21.24 -8.16
C TRP A 234 9.49 22.37 -7.76
N LYS A 235 9.94 22.39 -6.50
CA LYS A 235 10.96 23.37 -6.06
C LYS A 235 12.27 23.23 -6.84
N LYS A 236 12.63 21.98 -7.14
CA LYS A 236 13.67 21.56 -8.08
C LYS A 236 13.08 20.40 -8.87
N GLN A 237 13.13 20.41 -10.20
CA GLN A 237 12.62 19.26 -10.97
C GLN A 237 13.41 18.00 -10.60
N PRO A 238 12.75 16.86 -10.29
CA PRO A 238 13.43 15.58 -10.12
C PRO A 238 14.08 15.14 -11.44
N GLN A 239 15.29 14.61 -11.38
CA GLN A 239 16.06 14.22 -12.55
C GLN A 239 16.59 12.79 -12.48
N ILE A 240 16.87 12.23 -13.67
CA ILE A 240 17.70 11.03 -13.83
C ILE A 240 19.07 11.48 -14.33
N HIS A 241 20.13 11.02 -13.66
CA HIS A 241 21.51 11.28 -14.00
C HIS A 241 22.16 10.01 -14.54
N VAL A 242 22.92 10.11 -15.63
CA VAL A 242 23.62 8.96 -16.20
C VAL A 242 25.05 9.36 -16.54
N TRP A 243 26.03 8.68 -15.93
CA TRP A 243 27.43 8.80 -16.34
C TRP A 243 27.61 8.06 -17.66
N ARG A 244 27.86 8.79 -18.75
CA ARG A 244 27.93 8.24 -20.11
C ARG A 244 29.35 8.31 -20.65
N LYS A 245 29.77 7.23 -21.30
CA LYS A 245 31.02 7.20 -22.06
C LYS A 245 30.75 7.73 -23.46
N LYS A 246 31.42 8.81 -23.84
CA LYS A 246 31.36 9.35 -25.21
C LYS A 246 32.68 9.11 -25.92
N SER A 247 32.60 8.69 -27.17
CA SER A 247 33.76 8.66 -28.07
C SER A 247 33.55 9.72 -29.14
N LYS A 248 34.42 10.73 -29.17
CA LYS A 248 34.39 11.78 -30.19
C LYS A 248 35.79 11.95 -30.75
N GLY A 249 35.95 11.65 -32.04
CA GLY A 249 37.23 11.83 -32.74
C GLY A 249 38.37 10.92 -32.26
N GLY A 250 38.07 9.78 -31.62
CA GLY A 250 39.06 8.83 -31.11
C GLY A 250 39.47 9.05 -29.65
N GLU A 251 39.07 10.17 -29.04
CA GLU A 251 39.18 10.37 -27.59
C GLU A 251 37.89 9.94 -26.88
N THR A 252 38.05 9.24 -25.76
CA THR A 252 36.95 8.87 -24.86
C THR A 252 36.87 9.85 -23.70
N SER A 253 35.72 10.48 -23.53
CA SER A 253 35.37 11.29 -22.36
C SER A 253 34.24 10.63 -21.58
N VAL A 254 34.14 10.98 -20.29
CA VAL A 254 33.03 10.58 -19.43
C VAL A 254 32.27 11.84 -19.02
N GLU A 255 30.98 11.86 -19.27
CA GLU A 255 30.12 13.03 -19.05
C GLU A 255 28.88 12.61 -18.25
N LEU A 256 28.41 13.49 -17.36
CA LEU A 256 27.15 13.29 -16.65
C LEU A 256 26.00 13.90 -17.46
N GLU A 257 25.16 13.05 -18.03
CA GLU A 257 23.92 13.46 -18.69
C GLU A 257 22.78 13.56 -17.67
N ASN A 258 21.89 14.53 -17.87
CA ASN A 258 20.75 14.79 -16.99
C ASN A 258 19.49 14.72 -17.84
N TYR A 259 18.47 14.04 -17.32
CA TYR A 259 17.19 13.84 -17.97
C TYR A 259 16.11 14.33 -17.00
N ASP A 260 15.37 15.36 -17.41
CA ASP A 260 14.21 15.85 -16.65
C ASP A 260 12.97 14.95 -16.81
N SER A 261 11.82 15.39 -16.29
CA SER A 261 10.55 14.65 -16.33
C SER A 261 9.97 14.44 -17.73
N THR A 262 10.47 15.14 -18.75
CA THR A 262 10.09 14.95 -20.16
C THR A 262 11.15 14.15 -20.91
N GLU A 263 12.43 14.48 -20.70
CA GLU A 263 13.56 13.82 -21.35
C GLU A 263 13.72 12.37 -20.87
N CYS A 264 13.32 12.06 -19.63
CA CYS A 264 13.38 10.70 -19.09
C CYS A 264 12.60 9.66 -19.91
N ILE A 265 11.59 10.08 -20.68
CA ILE A 265 10.83 9.18 -21.56
C ILE A 265 11.73 8.57 -22.63
N THR A 266 12.60 9.39 -23.25
CA THR A 266 13.57 8.90 -24.24
C THR A 266 14.61 7.98 -23.60
N LEU A 267 15.01 8.27 -22.37
CA LEU A 267 15.90 7.40 -21.60
C LEU A 267 15.24 6.03 -21.32
N PHE A 268 13.97 6.01 -20.91
CA PHE A 268 13.25 4.75 -20.66
C PHE A 268 13.11 3.92 -21.94
N GLU A 269 12.75 4.55 -23.06
CA GLU A 269 12.66 3.89 -24.37
C GLU A 269 13.98 3.20 -24.73
N GLU A 270 15.10 3.93 -24.65
CA GLU A 270 16.42 3.41 -25.01
C GLU A 270 16.95 2.36 -24.02
N ALA A 271 16.74 2.55 -22.72
CA ALA A 271 17.17 1.60 -21.70
C ALA A 271 16.40 0.27 -21.80
N LEU A 272 15.10 0.33 -22.10
CA LEU A 272 14.22 -0.83 -22.13
C LEU A 272 14.06 -1.45 -23.51
N ARG A 273 14.71 -0.92 -24.55
CA ARG A 273 14.53 -1.36 -25.96
C ARG A 273 14.76 -2.86 -26.20
N ASN A 274 15.63 -3.48 -25.41
CA ASN A 274 15.97 -4.90 -25.47
C ASN A 274 15.46 -5.69 -24.27
N ASN A 275 14.63 -5.09 -23.41
CA ASN A 275 14.15 -5.76 -22.20
C ASN A 275 13.18 -6.90 -22.57
N GLU A 276 13.45 -8.08 -22.01
CA GLU A 276 12.70 -9.30 -22.27
C GLU A 276 12.50 -10.12 -20.99
N LEU A 277 11.34 -10.76 -20.91
CA LEU A 277 10.98 -11.72 -19.89
C LEU A 277 11.07 -13.14 -20.48
N GLU A 278 11.82 -14.02 -19.81
CA GLU A 278 11.77 -15.46 -20.07
C GLU A 278 10.67 -16.11 -19.22
N TYR A 279 9.67 -16.70 -19.87
CA TYR A 279 8.55 -17.39 -19.24
C TYR A 279 8.20 -18.67 -20.00
N ASP A 280 8.24 -19.82 -19.31
CA ASP A 280 7.99 -21.16 -19.88
C ASP A 280 8.75 -21.44 -21.19
N GLY A 281 10.02 -21.02 -21.24
CA GLY A 281 10.90 -21.19 -22.41
C GLY A 281 10.62 -20.24 -23.57
N ASN A 282 9.64 -19.33 -23.43
CA ASN A 282 9.36 -18.26 -24.39
C ASN A 282 9.97 -16.94 -23.92
N LYS A 283 10.38 -16.12 -24.88
CA LYS A 283 10.81 -14.74 -24.65
C LYS A 283 9.67 -13.78 -24.97
N ILE A 284 9.32 -12.93 -24.02
CA ILE A 284 8.28 -11.91 -24.13
C ILE A 284 8.98 -10.55 -24.05
N ALA A 285 8.88 -9.74 -25.10
CA ALA A 285 9.44 -8.39 -25.07
C ALA A 285 8.61 -7.50 -24.14
N LEU A 286 9.28 -6.81 -23.21
CA LEU A 286 8.69 -5.86 -22.28
C LEU A 286 9.39 -4.49 -22.42
N PRO A 287 9.27 -3.82 -23.58
CA PRO A 287 9.84 -2.49 -23.75
C PRO A 287 9.08 -1.45 -22.92
N PHE A 288 9.59 -0.23 -22.86
CA PHE A 288 8.85 0.88 -22.28
C PHE A 288 7.47 1.05 -22.94
N ASN A 289 6.40 1.06 -22.14
CA ASN A 289 5.05 0.93 -22.66
C ASN A 289 4.35 2.28 -22.84
N PHE A 290 4.42 2.83 -24.05
CA PHE A 290 3.79 4.11 -24.40
C PHE A 290 2.26 4.12 -24.28
N ALA A 291 1.60 2.96 -24.39
CA ALA A 291 0.15 2.89 -24.22
C ALA A 291 -0.23 3.13 -22.75
N ILE A 292 0.54 2.54 -21.82
CA ILE A 292 0.38 2.79 -20.39
C ILE A 292 0.70 4.26 -20.06
N LEU A 293 1.80 4.81 -20.59
CA LEU A 293 2.16 6.22 -20.39
C LEU A 293 1.03 7.16 -20.82
N LYS A 294 0.43 6.91 -21.99
CA LYS A 294 -0.72 7.68 -22.49
C LYS A 294 -1.92 7.57 -21.56
N TRP A 295 -2.20 6.38 -21.02
CA TRP A 295 -3.28 6.18 -20.06
C TRP A 295 -3.02 6.95 -18.76
N ALA A 296 -1.82 6.84 -18.21
CA ALA A 296 -1.39 7.52 -16.99
C ALA A 296 -1.47 9.05 -17.12
N ALA A 297 -1.10 9.61 -18.28
CA ALA A 297 -1.29 11.03 -18.57
C ALA A 297 -2.77 11.44 -18.52
N GLY A 298 -3.68 10.59 -19.02
CA GLY A 298 -5.13 10.79 -18.89
C GLY A 298 -5.61 10.75 -17.42
N THR A 299 -5.11 9.79 -16.63
CA THR A 299 -5.41 9.74 -15.18
C THR A 299 -4.93 11.01 -14.48
N ARG A 300 -3.73 11.50 -14.80
CA ARG A 300 -3.17 12.72 -14.23
C ARG A 300 -4.02 13.96 -14.54
N GLN A 301 -4.52 14.09 -15.76
CA GLN A 301 -5.43 15.18 -16.11
C GLN A 301 -6.73 15.17 -15.30
N VAL A 302 -7.22 13.98 -14.91
CA VAL A 302 -8.39 13.84 -14.03
C VAL A 302 -8.02 14.28 -12.61
N LEU A 303 -6.89 13.79 -12.07
CA LEU A 303 -6.43 14.15 -10.73
C LEU A 303 -6.19 15.65 -10.58
N ASN A 304 -5.51 16.29 -11.54
CA ASN A 304 -5.22 17.73 -11.51
C ASN A 304 -6.49 18.61 -11.55
N LYS A 305 -7.62 18.06 -12.00
CA LYS A 305 -8.92 18.77 -12.09
C LYS A 305 -9.89 18.36 -10.97
N ALA A 306 -9.54 17.38 -10.16
CA ALA A 306 -10.41 16.87 -9.12
C ALA A 306 -10.67 17.95 -8.07
N LYS A 307 -11.90 18.00 -7.58
CA LYS A 307 -12.32 18.90 -6.50
C LYS A 307 -13.10 18.09 -5.48
N LEU A 308 -12.94 18.43 -4.21
CA LEU A 308 -13.77 17.85 -3.16
C LEU A 308 -15.19 18.40 -3.28
N PRO A 309 -16.22 17.55 -3.12
CA PRO A 309 -17.60 18.03 -2.99
C PRO A 309 -17.79 18.91 -1.76
N ASP A 310 -18.78 19.80 -1.81
CA ASP A 310 -19.19 20.59 -0.66
C ASP A 310 -19.58 19.68 0.52
N GLY A 311 -19.09 20.00 1.72
CA GLY A 311 -19.35 19.22 2.93
C GLY A 311 -18.39 18.04 3.18
N VAL A 312 -17.39 17.84 2.34
CA VAL A 312 -16.30 16.86 2.59
C VAL A 312 -15.09 17.57 3.16
N SER A 313 -14.72 17.25 4.40
CA SER A 313 -13.46 17.69 5.01
C SER A 313 -12.30 16.81 4.56
N PHE A 314 -11.16 17.44 4.26
CA PHE A 314 -9.92 16.73 3.95
C PHE A 314 -8.85 17.04 4.99
N TYR A 315 -8.15 15.99 5.41
CA TYR A 315 -7.06 16.06 6.37
C TYR A 315 -5.86 15.34 5.78
N ASN A 316 -4.66 15.88 5.99
CA ASN A 316 -3.44 15.28 5.47
C ASN A 316 -2.44 15.04 6.61
N ILE A 317 -1.94 13.81 6.70
CA ILE A 317 -0.78 13.45 7.52
C ILE A 317 0.32 13.04 6.56
N TYR A 318 1.48 13.66 6.68
CA TYR A 318 2.64 13.36 5.85
C TYR A 318 3.88 13.15 6.71
N GLY A 319 4.75 12.24 6.27
CA GLY A 319 6.00 11.96 6.96
C GLY A 319 7.10 12.95 6.58
N THR A 320 8.00 13.21 7.51
CA THR A 320 9.16 14.11 7.36
C THR A 320 10.40 13.53 8.05
N SER A 321 11.55 14.18 7.88
CA SER A 321 12.79 13.90 8.60
C SER A 321 13.48 12.57 8.23
N PHE A 322 13.13 12.00 7.08
CA PHE A 322 13.84 10.86 6.48
C PHE A 322 14.38 11.23 5.10
N ASP A 323 15.60 10.79 4.84
CA ASP A 323 16.24 10.88 3.52
C ASP A 323 15.38 10.12 2.50
N THR A 324 14.83 10.86 1.54
CA THR A 324 13.86 10.32 0.59
C THR A 324 14.38 10.41 -0.84
N PRO A 325 14.47 9.29 -1.57
CA PRO A 325 14.94 9.27 -2.96
C PRO A 325 14.22 10.27 -3.85
N TYR A 326 14.99 11.15 -4.47
CA TYR A 326 14.49 12.25 -5.29
C TYR A 326 15.02 12.20 -6.71
N ASP A 327 16.33 12.41 -6.87
CA ASP A 327 17.03 12.16 -8.13
C ASP A 327 17.64 10.75 -8.09
N VAL A 328 17.78 10.12 -9.26
CA VAL A 328 18.44 8.82 -9.40
C VAL A 328 19.62 8.92 -10.36
N CYS A 329 20.73 8.29 -10.03
CA CYS A 329 21.97 8.32 -10.79
C CYS A 329 22.45 6.90 -11.13
N TYR A 330 22.86 6.70 -12.38
CA TYR A 330 23.38 5.43 -12.89
C TYR A 330 24.80 5.56 -13.42
N GLY A 331 25.62 4.54 -13.15
CA GLY A 331 27.05 4.52 -13.48
C GLY A 331 27.89 5.42 -12.57
N SER A 332 29.17 5.57 -12.92
CA SER A 332 30.10 6.49 -12.25
C SER A 332 31.17 6.96 -13.23
N GLU A 333 31.95 7.97 -12.86
CA GLU A 333 33.09 8.41 -13.67
C GLU A 333 34.09 7.27 -14.00
N LYS A 334 34.24 6.30 -13.09
CA LYS A 334 35.13 5.13 -13.26
C LYS A 334 34.47 3.96 -14.00
N SER A 335 33.14 3.90 -14.00
CA SER A 335 32.35 2.84 -14.62
C SER A 335 31.12 3.46 -15.28
N PRO A 336 31.31 4.22 -16.37
CA PRO A 336 30.21 4.87 -17.08
C PRO A 336 29.38 3.83 -17.86
N ILE A 337 28.13 4.17 -18.11
CA ILE A 337 27.20 3.43 -18.97
C ILE A 337 27.59 3.69 -20.43
N GLU A 338 27.90 2.62 -21.17
CA GLU A 338 28.24 2.71 -22.60
C GLU A 338 26.97 2.58 -23.44
N ASP A 339 26.17 1.57 -23.11
CA ASP A 339 24.86 1.32 -23.72
C ASP A 339 23.75 1.58 -22.69
N LEU A 340 22.75 2.37 -23.04
CA LEU A 340 21.66 2.70 -22.11
C LEU A 340 20.89 1.48 -21.61
N SER A 341 20.91 0.34 -22.32
CA SER A 341 20.28 -0.90 -21.80
C SER A 341 21.04 -1.52 -20.63
N GLU A 342 22.29 -1.14 -20.40
CA GLU A 342 23.05 -1.57 -19.22
C GLU A 342 22.47 -1.00 -17.92
N ILE A 343 21.68 0.09 -18.00
CA ILE A 343 21.05 0.71 -16.84
C ILE A 343 20.22 -0.31 -16.07
N CYS A 344 19.46 -1.17 -16.77
CA CYS A 344 18.56 -2.17 -16.17
C CYS A 344 19.23 -3.17 -15.24
N HIS A 345 20.55 -3.32 -15.36
CA HIS A 345 21.36 -4.24 -14.56
C HIS A 345 22.42 -3.51 -13.72
N SER A 346 22.29 -2.19 -13.60
CA SER A 346 23.14 -1.36 -12.76
C SER A 346 22.50 -1.08 -11.39
N THR A 347 23.30 -0.60 -10.45
CA THR A 347 22.82 -0.18 -9.13
C THR A 347 22.59 1.33 -9.13
N PRO A 348 21.37 1.81 -8.79
CA PRO A 348 21.12 3.24 -8.68
C PRO A 348 21.84 3.86 -7.47
N GLN A 349 22.12 5.15 -7.57
CA GLN A 349 22.46 6.01 -6.45
C GLN A 349 21.43 7.13 -6.34
N TYR A 350 21.00 7.46 -5.14
CA TYR A 350 19.98 8.49 -4.94
C TYR A 350 20.58 9.78 -4.41
N SER A 351 20.08 10.90 -4.94
CA SER A 351 20.07 12.15 -4.18
C SER A 351 18.76 12.18 -3.37
N ASN A 352 18.83 12.65 -2.13
CA ASN A 352 17.71 12.61 -1.23
C ASN A 352 17.23 14.02 -0.86
N VAL A 353 15.93 14.13 -0.60
CA VAL A 353 15.30 15.30 0.02
C VAL A 353 14.55 14.89 1.28
N ASP A 354 14.05 15.86 2.04
CA ASP A 354 13.19 15.59 3.19
C ASP A 354 11.87 14.93 2.77
N GLY A 355 11.49 13.89 3.50
CA GLY A 355 10.26 13.14 3.31
C GLY A 355 10.16 12.00 4.31
N ASP A 356 9.49 10.93 3.93
CA ASP A 356 9.24 9.75 4.76
C ASP A 356 10.08 8.52 4.37
N GLY A 357 11.12 8.70 3.55
CA GLY A 357 11.95 7.64 2.99
C GLY A 357 11.36 7.01 1.72
N THR A 358 10.17 7.41 1.29
CA THR A 358 9.57 6.98 0.01
C THR A 358 9.01 8.16 -0.77
N VAL A 359 8.20 9.00 -0.13
CA VAL A 359 7.50 10.14 -0.73
C VAL A 359 8.10 11.44 -0.20
N PRO A 360 8.62 12.33 -1.08
CA PRO A 360 9.11 13.64 -0.66
C PRO A 360 8.01 14.46 0.03
N THR A 361 8.37 15.22 1.07
CA THR A 361 7.44 16.06 1.83
C THR A 361 6.61 16.98 0.91
N GLU A 362 7.24 17.58 -0.09
CA GLU A 362 6.54 18.46 -1.04
C GLU A 362 5.52 17.72 -1.92
N SER A 363 5.77 16.46 -2.27
CA SER A 363 4.83 15.65 -3.04
C SER A 363 3.68 15.14 -2.16
N ALA A 364 3.96 14.79 -0.91
CA ALA A 364 2.94 14.36 0.05
C ALA A 364 1.90 15.47 0.35
N MET A 365 2.27 16.74 0.16
CA MET A 365 1.37 17.89 0.31
C MET A 365 0.74 18.35 -1.02
N ALA A 366 1.09 17.73 -2.15
CA ALA A 366 0.70 18.16 -3.49
C ALA A 366 -0.68 17.61 -3.94
N ASP A 367 -1.59 17.36 -3.00
CA ASP A 367 -2.93 16.81 -3.29
C ASP A 367 -3.87 17.81 -3.99
N GLY A 368 -3.57 19.11 -3.95
CA GLY A 368 -4.37 20.16 -4.58
C GLY A 368 -5.67 20.51 -3.85
N PHE A 369 -5.87 20.00 -2.63
CA PHE A 369 -7.05 20.25 -1.81
C PHE A 369 -6.78 21.28 -0.71
N GLU A 370 -7.82 22.03 -0.35
CA GLU A 370 -7.82 22.86 0.86
C GLU A 370 -8.06 21.95 2.08
N ALA A 371 -6.96 21.50 2.68
CA ALA A 371 -7.01 20.66 3.87
C ALA A 371 -7.47 21.46 5.09
N ALA A 372 -8.37 20.89 5.88
CA ALA A 372 -8.78 21.42 7.17
C ALA A 372 -7.62 21.41 8.19
N GLU A 373 -6.74 20.41 8.10
CA GLU A 373 -5.50 20.35 8.87
C GLU A 373 -4.45 19.53 8.09
N ARG A 374 -3.19 19.98 8.14
CA ARG A 374 -2.04 19.25 7.61
C ARG A 374 -1.05 19.03 8.74
N VAL A 375 -0.61 17.79 8.93
CA VAL A 375 0.23 17.40 10.06
C VAL A 375 1.48 16.70 9.54
N ALA A 376 2.64 17.29 9.84
CA ALA A 376 3.94 16.65 9.65
C ALA A 376 4.24 15.71 10.83
N ILE A 377 4.65 14.48 10.54
CA ILE A 377 5.11 13.51 11.54
C ILE A 377 6.49 13.02 11.15
N ALA A 378 7.45 13.08 12.08
CA ALA A 378 8.79 12.52 11.86
C ALA A 378 8.76 10.98 11.94
N ALA A 379 8.26 10.33 10.88
CA ALA A 379 8.16 8.89 10.77
C ALA A 379 8.36 8.44 9.30
N ALA A 380 8.93 7.25 9.14
CA ALA A 380 9.09 6.63 7.84
C ALA A 380 7.73 6.22 7.23
N HIS A 381 7.69 6.02 5.92
CA HIS A 381 6.48 5.85 5.12
C HIS A 381 5.50 4.81 5.68
N ARG A 382 6.01 3.62 6.02
CA ARG A 382 5.21 2.53 6.64
C ARG A 382 4.98 2.73 8.13
N GLN A 383 5.90 3.41 8.82
CA GLN A 383 5.79 3.67 10.26
C GLN A 383 4.61 4.59 10.59
N LEU A 384 4.20 5.46 9.66
CA LEU A 384 2.99 6.29 9.79
C LEU A 384 1.73 5.46 10.13
N LEU A 385 1.62 4.22 9.64
CA LEU A 385 0.46 3.36 9.90
C LEU A 385 0.42 2.77 11.31
N LYS A 386 1.52 2.84 12.06
CA LYS A 386 1.64 2.36 13.44
C LYS A 386 2.11 3.42 14.44
N ASP A 387 2.24 4.67 14.00
CA ASP A 387 2.68 5.77 14.82
C ASP A 387 1.57 6.25 15.78
N ASN A 388 1.90 6.34 17.07
CA ASN A 388 0.94 6.72 18.10
C ASN A 388 0.48 8.18 17.97
N SER A 389 1.29 9.07 17.41
CA SER A 389 0.90 10.46 17.16
C SER A 389 -0.11 10.52 16.02
N VAL A 390 0.12 9.76 14.94
CA VAL A 390 -0.86 9.59 13.85
C VAL A 390 -2.20 9.10 14.39
N PHE A 391 -2.20 8.09 15.26
CA PHE A 391 -3.42 7.58 15.87
C PHE A 391 -4.18 8.65 16.67
N LYS A 392 -3.48 9.50 17.42
CA LYS A 392 -4.13 10.60 18.16
C LYS A 392 -4.80 11.61 17.23
N TYR A 393 -4.20 11.93 16.08
CA TYR A 393 -4.83 12.82 15.09
C TYR A 393 -6.05 12.17 14.44
N ILE A 394 -5.96 10.90 14.04
CA ILE A 394 -7.09 10.15 13.49
C ILE A 394 -8.26 10.12 14.50
N GLN A 395 -7.97 9.81 15.76
CA GLN A 395 -8.95 9.81 16.83
C GLN A 395 -9.60 11.18 17.05
N LYS A 396 -8.79 12.25 17.07
CA LYS A 396 -9.27 13.64 17.15
C LYS A 396 -10.23 13.96 16.00
N TRP A 397 -9.87 13.63 14.76
CA TRP A 397 -10.69 13.95 13.57
C TRP A 397 -11.95 13.10 13.46
N LEU A 398 -11.90 11.86 13.93
CA LEU A 398 -13.08 10.98 14.02
C LEU A 398 -13.95 11.27 15.26
N GLY A 399 -13.49 12.10 16.20
CA GLY A 399 -14.20 12.39 17.44
C GLY A 399 -14.33 11.19 18.38
N VAL A 400 -13.34 10.29 18.39
CA VAL A 400 -13.36 9.05 19.18
C VAL A 400 -12.20 8.98 20.19
N GLU A 401 -12.41 8.24 21.28
CA GLU A 401 -11.37 7.95 22.28
C GLU A 401 -11.27 6.44 22.53
N GLN A 402 -10.09 5.95 22.93
CA GLN A 402 -9.95 4.55 23.31
C GLN A 402 -10.74 4.26 24.57
N LYS A 403 -11.55 3.21 24.55
CA LYS A 403 -12.24 2.74 25.76
C LYS A 403 -11.19 2.09 26.67
N VAL A 404 -10.69 2.84 27.65
CA VAL A 404 -9.82 2.27 28.69
C VAL A 404 -10.63 1.20 29.43
N SER A 405 -10.28 -0.08 29.24
CA SER A 405 -10.90 -1.14 30.04
C SER A 405 -10.51 -0.89 31.49
N LYS A 406 -11.45 -0.44 32.33
CA LYS A 406 -11.28 -0.45 33.79
C LYS A 406 -11.31 -1.89 34.28
N HIS A 407 -10.26 -2.66 34.04
CA HIS A 407 -9.97 -3.81 34.87
C HIS A 407 -9.37 -3.29 36.18
N SER A 408 -10.25 -2.89 37.09
CA SER A 408 -9.92 -2.69 38.49
C SER A 408 -9.45 -4.03 39.06
N LYS A 409 -8.14 -4.26 39.09
CA LYS A 409 -7.54 -5.21 40.03
C LYS A 409 -7.45 -4.53 41.38
N THR A 410 -8.57 -4.49 42.10
CA THR A 410 -8.52 -4.37 43.57
C THR A 410 -8.40 -5.78 44.14
N SER A 411 -7.16 -6.27 44.23
CA SER A 411 -6.85 -7.39 45.11
C SER A 411 -7.04 -6.92 46.55
N ARG A 412 -8.20 -7.22 47.15
CA ARG A 412 -8.36 -7.19 48.60
C ARG A 412 -7.50 -8.32 49.17
N VAL A 413 -6.35 -7.97 49.74
CA VAL A 413 -5.63 -8.85 50.65
C VAL A 413 -6.44 -8.85 51.96
N ALA A 414 -6.86 -10.03 52.39
CA ALA A 414 -7.48 -10.22 53.70
C ALA A 414 -6.35 -10.34 54.74
N ASP A 415 -6.31 -9.42 55.70
CA ASP A 415 -5.40 -9.50 56.84
C ASP A 415 -5.82 -10.64 57.78
N ILE A 416 -4.87 -11.53 58.08
CA ILE A 416 -5.01 -12.59 59.09
C ILE A 416 -4.57 -12.00 60.44
N PRO A 417 -5.35 -12.14 61.53
CA PRO A 417 -4.96 -11.61 62.82
C PRO A 417 -3.84 -12.44 63.45
N SER A 418 -2.75 -11.79 63.84
CA SER A 418 -1.62 -12.41 64.55
C SER A 418 -2.00 -12.72 66.01
N SER A 419 -2.14 -14.00 66.34
CA SER A 419 -2.20 -14.46 67.73
C SER A 419 -0.80 -14.57 68.33
N SER A 420 -0.61 -13.88 69.45
CA SER A 420 0.56 -13.94 70.32
C SER A 420 0.73 -15.33 70.94
N MET A 421 1.95 -15.87 70.90
CA MET A 421 2.40 -16.88 71.85
C MET A 421 3.65 -16.37 72.57
N HIS A 422 3.46 -16.15 73.86
CA HIS A 422 4.50 -15.96 74.87
C HIS A 422 5.41 -17.19 74.93
N VAL A 423 6.72 -16.95 75.00
CA VAL A 423 7.69 -17.88 75.57
C VAL A 423 8.35 -17.14 76.73
N ASN A 424 8.18 -17.66 77.95
CA ASN A 424 8.95 -17.25 79.12
C ASN A 424 9.70 -18.47 79.64
N VAL A 425 11.03 -18.30 79.70
CA VAL A 425 12.09 -19.10 80.35
C VAL A 425 12.35 -20.50 79.81
#